data_AF-A0A956W2M1-F1
#
_entry.id   AF-A0A956W2M1-F1
#
_cell.length_a   1.000
_cell.length_b   1.000
_cell.length_c   1.000
_cell.angle_alpha   90.00
_cell.angle_beta   90.00
_cell.angle_gamma   90.00
#
_symmetry.space_group_name_H-M   'P 1'
#
loop_
_entity.id
_entity.type
_entity.pdbx_description
1 polymer ?
#
loop_
_entity_poly.entity_id
_entity_poly.type
_entity_poly.pdbx_seq_one_letter_code
_entity_poly.pdbx_strand_id
1 'polypeptide(L)' 'GLGWLLALGAARIADLVEREGPFHVPDPAPLQGWVSRAQRLLASGDRCRMRMLDDSPYRYAIDNWRRTPGAAAKRVLL' A
#
# COMPACT_ATOMS: atom_id res chain seq x y z
N GLY A 1 -7.20 -3.36 -2.84
CA GLY A 1 -5.80 -2.89 -2.99
C GLY A 1 -4.99 -3.37 -1.80
N LEU A 2 -4.15 -4.38 -2.00
CA LEU A 2 -3.54 -5.26 -1.00
C LEU A 2 -2.45 -4.56 -0.15
N GLY A 3 -2.81 -3.58 0.69
CA GLY A 3 -1.84 -2.87 1.53
C GLY A 3 -1.07 -3.79 2.49
N TRP A 4 -1.71 -4.85 2.97
CA TRP A 4 -1.04 -5.88 3.79
C TRP A 4 0.11 -6.57 3.04
N LEU A 5 0.07 -6.72 1.71
CA LEU A 5 1.19 -7.26 0.93
C LEU A 5 2.38 -6.31 0.88
N LEU A 6 2.12 -5.00 0.82
CA LEU A 6 3.19 -4.00 0.89
C LEU A 6 3.87 -4.02 2.27
N ALA A 7 3.08 -4.16 3.34
CA ALA A 7 3.61 -4.27 4.70
C ALA A 7 4.42 -5.56 4.89
N LEU A 8 3.90 -6.69 4.39
CA LEU A 8 4.60 -7.97 4.41
C LEU A 8 5.92 -7.91 3.63
N GLY A 9 5.90 -7.39 2.41
CA GLY A 9 7.10 -7.25 1.59
C GLY A 9 8.15 -6.35 2.24
N ALA A 10 7.72 -5.25 2.88
CA ALA A 10 8.64 -4.36 3.58
C ALA A 10 9.31 -5.05 4.78
N ALA A 11 8.55 -5.82 5.56
CA ALA A 11 9.09 -6.60 6.67
C ALA A 11 10.07 -7.69 6.19
N ARG A 12 9.78 -8.34 5.05
CA ARG A 12 10.66 -9.37 4.50
C ARG A 12 11.97 -8.82 3.96
N ILE A 13 11.94 -7.65 3.32
CA ILE A 13 13.17 -6.99 2.86
C ILE A 13 14.03 -6.57 4.06
N ALA A 14 13.43 -6.06 5.15
CA ALA A 14 14.19 -5.73 6.35
C ALA A 14 14.92 -6.97 6.91
N ASP A 15 14.21 -8.09 7.05
CA ASP A 15 14.79 -9.38 7.51
C ASP A 15 15.89 -9.90 6.55
N LEU A 16 15.74 -9.70 5.24
CA LEU A 16 16.73 -10.08 4.23
C LEU A 16 18.00 -9.22 4.28
N VAL A 17 17.88 -7.94 4.57
CA VAL A 17 19.02 -7.01 4.64
C VAL A 17 19.84 -7.20 5.92
N GLU A 18 19.18 -7.55 7.03
CA GLU A 18 19.84 -7.76 8.34
C GLU A 18 20.54 -9.12 8.47
N ARG A 19 20.15 -10.12 7.67
CA ARG A 19 20.71 -11.47 7.75
C ARG A 19 21.93 -11.65 6.85
N GLU A 20 23.05 -12.02 7.45
CA GLU A 20 24.15 -12.67 6.72
C GLU A 20 23.79 -14.13 6.42
N GLY A 21 23.92 -14.56 5.17
CA GLY A 21 23.55 -15.93 4.78
C GLY A 21 23.53 -16.16 3.26
N PRO A 22 23.04 -17.32 2.80
CA PRO A 22 23.01 -17.68 1.37
C PRO A 22 22.12 -16.77 0.52
N PHE A 23 21.29 -15.94 1.17
CA PHE A 23 20.44 -14.93 0.54
C PHE A 23 20.97 -13.51 0.76
N HIS A 24 22.27 -13.35 1.02
CA HIS A 24 22.90 -12.05 1.16
C HIS A 24 22.61 -11.17 -0.07
N VAL A 25 22.21 -9.93 0.19
CA VAL A 25 21.93 -8.94 -0.83
C VAL A 25 23.16 -8.04 -0.97
N PRO A 26 23.96 -8.16 -2.05
CA PRO A 26 25.22 -7.42 -2.19
C PRO A 26 25.02 -5.90 -2.30
N ASP A 27 23.90 -5.48 -2.87
CA ASP A 27 23.47 -4.08 -2.93
C ASP A 27 22.01 -3.95 -2.46
N PRO A 28 21.78 -3.48 -1.22
CA PRO A 28 20.43 -3.33 -0.69
C PRO A 28 19.72 -2.05 -1.18
N ALA A 29 20.39 -1.13 -1.88
CA ALA A 29 19.83 0.18 -2.22
C ALA A 29 18.52 0.11 -3.05
N PRO A 30 18.39 -0.77 -4.06
CA PRO A 30 17.13 -0.91 -4.80
C PRO A 30 15.97 -1.40 -3.91
N LEU A 31 16.26 -2.31 -2.99
CA LEU A 31 15.28 -2.87 -2.05
C LEU A 31 14.85 -1.83 -1.01
N GLN A 32 15.79 -1.06 -0.47
CA GLN A 32 15.50 0.07 0.42
C GLN A 32 14.64 1.12 -0.27
N GLY A 33 14.95 1.46 -1.54
CA GLY A 33 14.14 2.37 -2.34
C GLY A 33 12.72 1.86 -2.60
N TRP A 34 12.51 0.54 -2.67
CA TRP A 34 11.18 -0.07 -2.70
C TRP A 34 10.49 0.05 -1.34
N VAL A 35 11.17 -0.27 -0.23
CA VAL A 35 10.63 -0.18 1.14
C VAL A 35 10.15 1.23 1.45
N SER A 36 10.95 2.25 1.15
CA SER A 36 10.56 3.65 1.37
C SER A 36 9.36 4.08 0.51
N ARG A 37 9.17 3.49 -0.68
CA ARG A 37 7.98 3.73 -1.51
C ARG A 37 6.76 3.02 -0.92
N ALA A 38 6.91 1.76 -0.50
CA ALA A 38 5.85 0.99 0.14
C ALA A 38 5.37 1.65 1.44
N GLN A 39 6.29 2.11 2.29
CA GLN A 39 5.98 2.83 3.52
C GLN A 39 5.26 4.15 3.24
N ARG A 40 5.67 4.93 2.24
CA ARG A 40 4.94 6.14 1.83
C ARG A 40 3.52 5.83 1.36
N LEU A 41 3.31 4.75 0.61
CA LEU A 41 1.99 4.32 0.17
C LEU A 41 1.11 3.81 1.32
N LEU A 42 1.72 3.20 2.34
CA LEU A 42 1.01 2.75 3.56
C LEU A 42 0.67 3.91 4.50
N ALA A 43 1.55 4.90 4.58
CA ALA A 43 1.38 6.12 5.37
C ALA A 43 0.52 7.17 4.68
N SER A 44 0.35 7.08 3.36
CA SER A 44 -0.55 7.92 2.58
C SER A 44 -1.95 7.88 3.21
N GLY A 45 -2.34 9.06 3.71
CA GLY A 45 -3.66 9.32 4.26
C GLY A 45 -4.71 9.53 3.18
N ASP A 46 -4.50 9.06 1.94
CA ASP A 46 -5.47 9.06 0.83
C ASP A 46 -6.62 8.09 1.17
N ARG A 47 -7.35 8.46 2.22
CA ARG A 47 -8.62 7.90 2.67
C ARG A 47 -9.60 8.18 1.54
N CYS A 48 -10.26 7.14 1.05
CA CYS A 48 -11.52 7.23 0.30
C CYS A 48 -11.54 8.34 -0.77
N ARG A 49 -11.16 8.04 -2.02
CA ARG A 49 -11.42 8.97 -3.13
C ARG A 49 -12.88 8.83 -3.54
N MET A 50 -13.66 9.88 -3.37
CA MET A 50 -15.04 9.92 -3.87
C MET A 50 -15.03 10.42 -5.32
N ARG A 51 -15.65 9.65 -6.22
CA ARG A 51 -15.77 9.98 -7.64
C ARG A 51 -17.25 9.95 -8.02
N MET A 52 -17.73 11.02 -8.65
CA MET A 52 -19.07 11.03 -9.22
C MET A 52 -19.11 10.11 -10.44
N LEU A 53 -20.11 9.23 -10.52
CA LEU A 53 -20.17 8.21 -11.58
C LEU A 53 -20.82 8.73 -12.87
N ASP A 54 -21.77 9.67 -12.76
CA ASP A 54 -22.61 10.20 -13.84
C ASP A 54 -22.95 11.69 -13.57
N ASP A 55 -23.61 12.40 -14.49
CA ASP A 55 -24.17 13.76 -14.25
C ASP A 55 -25.34 13.77 -13.23
N SER A 56 -25.63 12.63 -12.63
CA SER A 56 -26.60 12.52 -11.55
C SER A 56 -25.96 12.96 -10.23
N PRO A 57 -26.52 13.97 -9.53
CA PRO A 57 -25.94 14.50 -8.29
C PRO A 57 -25.98 13.53 -7.10
N TYR A 58 -26.49 12.30 -7.29
CA TYR A 58 -26.71 11.33 -6.21
C TYR A 58 -25.89 10.05 -6.34
N ARG A 59 -25.01 9.93 -7.34
CA ARG A 59 -24.22 8.70 -7.55
C ARG A 59 -22.74 8.92 -7.35
N TYR A 60 -22.23 8.38 -6.26
CA TYR A 60 -20.81 8.45 -5.91
C TYR A 60 -20.21 7.05 -5.75
N ALA A 61 -19.09 6.82 -6.42
CA ALA A 61 -18.20 5.72 -6.12
C ALA A 61 -17.20 6.17 -5.05
N ILE A 62 -17.08 5.42 -3.96
CA ILE A 62 -15.96 5.57 -3.03
C ILE A 62 -14.90 4.55 -3.42
N ASP A 63 -13.84 5.04 -4.06
CA ASP A 63 -12.63 4.29 -4.33
C ASP A 63 -11.72 4.30 -3.10
N ASN A 64 -11.04 3.18 -2.85
CA ASN A 64 -10.04 3.09 -1.79
C ASN A 64 -10.59 3.30 -0.36
N TRP A 65 -11.82 2.84 -0.09
CA TRP A 65 -12.30 2.80 1.29
C TRP A 65 -11.48 1.79 2.10
N ARG A 66 -10.80 2.29 3.13
CA ARG A 66 -10.13 1.50 4.16
C ARG A 66 -10.67 1.88 5.54
N ARG A 67 -11.05 0.88 6.35
CA ARG A 67 -11.46 1.10 7.76
C ARG A 67 -10.27 1.40 8.67
N THR A 68 -9.10 0.86 8.33
CA THR A 68 -7.84 1.04 9.06
C THR A 68 -6.68 1.24 8.07
N PRO A 69 -5.61 1.95 8.45
CA PRO A 69 -4.41 2.07 7.62
C PRO A 69 -3.88 0.71 7.17
N GLY A 70 -3.43 0.60 5.92
CA GLY A 70 -2.90 -0.66 5.35
C GLY A 70 -3.95 -1.72 4.96
N ALA A 71 -5.23 -1.57 5.34
CA ALA A 71 -6.29 -2.50 4.96
C ALA A 71 -6.51 -2.55 3.44
N ALA A 72 -7.12 -3.63 2.95
CA ALA A 72 -7.42 -3.75 1.54
C ALA A 72 -8.46 -2.70 1.11
N ALA A 73 -8.17 -1.95 0.05
CA ALA A 73 -9.13 -1.03 -0.58
C ALA A 73 -10.43 -1.77 -0.95
N LYS A 74 -11.58 -1.27 -0.48
CA LYS A 74 -12.91 -1.68 -0.91
C LYS A 74 -13.49 -0.62 -1.85
N ARG A 75 -14.29 -1.06 -2.82
CA ARG A 75 -15.19 -0.18 -3.59
C ARG A 75 -16.57 -0.30 -2.97
N VAL A 76 -17.18 0.83 -2.65
CA VAL A 76 -18.57 0.90 -2.19
C VAL A 76 -19.30 1.85 -3.11
N LEU A 77 -20.45 1.39 -3.61
CA LEU A 77 -21.41 2.22 -4.34
C LEU A 77 -22.40 2.77 -3.30
N LEU A 78 -22.60 4.08 -3.30
CA LEU A 78 -23.67 4.75 -2.55
C LEU A 78 -24.75 5.23 -3.52
#